data_AF-A0A833ZWK7-F1
#
_entry.id   AF-A0A833ZWK7-F1
#
_cell.length_a   1.000
_cell.length_b   1.000
_cell.length_c   1.000
_cell.angle_alpha   90.00
_cell.angle_beta   90.00
_cell.angle_gamma   90.00
#
_symmetry.space_group_name_H-M   'P 1'
#
loop_
_entity.id
_entity.type
_entity.pdbx_description
1 polymer ?
#
loop_
_entity_poly.entity_id
_entity_poly.type
_entity_poly.pdbx_seq_one_letter_code
_entity_poly.pdbx_strand_id
1 'polypeptide(L)'
;MAAPALGSLGGRRAALALLVLLPQLVPRGGAAAAGEEAGAGAGSCGCGAPQRPGAPSSSAAAAHRYSREANAPGPSPGQRPQVPAKMVPIPAGVFTMGTDDPQIRQDGEAPARRVTLDAFHMDAYEVSNADFEKFVNATGYLTEAEKFGDSFVFEGMLSERVKTGVRQAVAAAPWWLPVKGADWRHPEGPDSTVAHRPDHPVLHVSWNDAAAYCAWAGKRLPTEAEWEYSCRGGLRDRLFPWGNKLQPRGRHYANIWQGEFPVADTGEDGFRGTAPVASFPPNAYGLYDMVGNVWEWTSDWWAVHHSAEDSRNPSYCYRYRCAARSQNTPDSSASNLGFRCAADRLPTAS
;
A
#
# COMPACT_ATOMS: atom_id res chain seq x y z
N MET A 1 23.85 62.87 28.18
CA MET A 1 23.13 61.95 29.08
C MET A 1 23.38 60.52 28.61
N ALA A 2 23.35 59.57 29.55
CA ALA A 2 23.47 58.10 29.47
C ALA A 2 23.56 57.35 28.12
N ALA A 3 24.38 56.28 28.13
CA ALA A 3 24.19 55.05 27.35
C ALA A 3 23.63 53.95 28.31
N PRO A 4 23.46 52.65 27.94
CA PRO A 4 23.32 51.98 26.63
C PRO A 4 22.07 51.04 26.57
N ALA A 5 21.91 50.22 25.52
CA ALA A 5 21.60 48.76 25.63
C ALA A 5 21.41 48.09 24.25
N LEU A 6 21.86 46.83 24.13
CA LEU A 6 21.64 45.93 22.98
C LEU A 6 20.54 44.91 23.28
N GLY A 7 19.85 44.42 22.23
CA GLY A 7 19.02 43.21 22.26
C GLY A 7 19.09 42.52 20.91
N SER A 8 19.27 41.20 20.88
CA SER A 8 19.60 40.43 19.68
C SER A 8 18.95 39.03 19.70
N LEU A 9 19.00 38.37 18.53
CA LEU A 9 18.63 36.97 18.25
C LEU A 9 17.11 36.67 18.15
N GLY A 10 16.67 35.84 17.20
CA GLY A 10 17.43 35.26 16.09
C GLY A 10 16.61 34.29 15.25
N GLY A 11 16.79 34.34 13.93
CA GLY A 11 16.32 33.28 13.03
C GLY A 11 17.27 32.09 13.04
N ARG A 12 16.74 30.87 12.87
CA ARG A 12 17.54 29.65 12.66
C ARG A 12 17.11 28.92 11.41
N ARG A 13 17.88 29.08 10.33
CA ARG A 13 18.20 27.96 9.44
C ARG A 13 19.33 27.16 10.10
N ALA A 14 19.30 25.84 9.99
CA ALA A 14 20.47 24.99 10.21
C ALA A 14 20.38 23.79 9.26
N ALA A 15 21.53 23.37 8.74
CA ALA A 15 21.64 22.35 7.70
C ALA A 15 22.37 21.09 8.22
N LEU A 16 22.51 20.11 7.33
CA LEU A 16 23.38 18.93 7.38
C LEU A 16 24.53 18.96 8.39
N ALA A 17 24.75 17.82 9.05
CA ALA A 17 26.07 17.39 9.50
C ALA A 17 26.26 15.88 9.24
N LEU A 18 27.18 15.55 8.34
CA LEU A 18 27.76 14.22 8.17
C LEU A 18 29.03 14.17 9.03
N LEU A 19 29.23 13.14 9.85
CA LEU A 19 30.54 12.87 10.45
C LEU A 19 30.80 11.36 10.58
N VAL A 20 31.93 10.93 10.02
CA VAL A 20 32.48 9.56 10.14
C VAL A 20 33.75 9.65 10.96
N LEU A 21 33.88 8.84 12.02
CA LEU A 21 35.19 8.48 12.62
C LEU A 21 35.06 7.29 13.59
N LEU A 22 35.77 6.21 13.27
CA LEU A 22 36.23 5.13 14.17
C LEU A 22 37.66 5.51 14.65
N PRO A 23 38.18 5.08 15.83
CA PRO A 23 38.25 3.65 16.19
C PRO A 23 38.20 3.23 17.69
N GLN A 24 37.91 1.94 17.91
CA GLN A 24 38.46 1.01 18.93
C GLN A 24 38.63 1.46 20.41
N LEU A 25 37.86 0.86 21.34
CA LEU A 25 38.36 -0.05 22.40
C LEU A 25 37.26 -0.51 23.40
N VAL A 26 37.42 -1.74 23.89
CA VAL A 26 36.62 -2.52 24.88
C VAL A 26 37.59 -2.78 26.08
N PRO A 27 37.21 -2.90 27.39
CA PRO A 27 36.06 -3.67 27.92
C PRO A 27 35.32 -3.21 29.23
N ARG A 28 34.26 -3.98 29.54
CA ARG A 28 33.77 -4.42 30.88
C ARG A 28 33.01 -3.43 31.82
N GLY A 29 31.75 -3.79 32.05
CA GLY A 29 31.28 -4.13 33.41
C GLY A 29 30.10 -3.32 33.99
N GLY A 30 29.17 -4.02 34.65
CA GLY A 30 28.20 -3.44 35.59
C GLY A 30 26.77 -3.30 35.06
N ALA A 31 25.81 -3.81 35.82
CA ALA A 31 24.37 -3.70 35.55
C ALA A 31 23.71 -2.66 36.46
N ALA A 32 22.70 -1.95 35.96
CA ALA A 32 21.47 -1.54 36.67
C ALA A 32 20.49 -0.87 35.69
N ALA A 33 19.23 -0.71 36.10
CA ALA A 33 18.09 -0.39 35.22
C ALA A 33 17.61 1.07 35.27
N ALA A 34 16.67 1.36 34.35
CA ALA A 34 15.69 2.46 34.29
C ALA A 34 16.11 3.79 33.61
N GLY A 35 15.24 4.30 32.72
CA GLY A 35 15.29 5.66 32.17
C GLY A 35 14.81 5.83 30.71
N GLU A 36 13.55 6.26 30.56
CA GLU A 36 13.00 7.23 29.57
C GLU A 36 13.13 7.12 28.02
N GLU A 37 11.95 7.39 27.41
CA GLU A 37 11.60 8.16 26.19
C GLU A 37 12.40 8.17 24.86
N ALA A 38 11.58 8.19 23.79
CA ALA A 38 11.75 8.86 22.50
C ALA A 38 12.93 8.48 21.56
N GLY A 39 12.61 7.70 20.53
CA GLY A 39 13.39 7.57 19.29
C GLY A 39 12.52 7.87 18.06
N ALA A 40 12.92 8.86 17.25
CA ALA A 40 12.14 9.32 16.09
C ALA A 40 12.18 8.34 14.91
N GLY A 41 11.21 8.46 14.00
CA GLY A 41 10.94 7.49 12.96
C GLY A 41 12.06 7.29 11.92
N ALA A 42 12.29 6.03 11.56
CA ALA A 42 12.92 5.62 10.31
C ALA A 42 11.84 5.01 9.41
N GLY A 43 11.84 5.38 8.12
CA GLY A 43 10.86 4.88 7.15
C GLY A 43 10.96 3.35 6.99
N SER A 44 9.86 2.65 7.28
CA SER A 44 9.77 1.20 7.11
C SER A 44 9.12 0.89 5.76
N CYS A 45 9.91 0.38 4.81
CA CYS A 45 9.42 -0.01 3.49
C CYS A 45 8.63 -1.33 3.54
N GLY A 46 7.39 -1.25 4.03
CA GLY A 46 6.26 -2.13 3.69
C GLY A 46 6.25 -3.55 4.26
N CYS A 47 7.40 -4.20 4.41
CA CYS A 47 7.52 -5.62 4.73
C CYS A 47 8.42 -5.82 5.96
N GLY A 48 7.82 -6.15 7.11
CA GLY A 48 8.54 -6.66 8.28
C GLY A 48 8.04 -8.05 8.61
N ALA A 49 8.93 -9.05 8.66
CA ALA A 49 8.55 -10.40 9.06
C ALA A 49 8.26 -10.44 10.57
N PRO A 50 7.08 -10.89 11.03
CA PRO A 50 6.79 -11.01 12.45
C PRO A 50 7.58 -12.19 13.04
N GLN A 51 8.67 -11.90 13.74
CA GLN A 51 9.34 -12.87 14.60
C GLN A 51 8.34 -13.40 15.64
N ARG A 52 8.08 -14.70 15.64
CA ARG A 52 7.28 -15.39 16.66
C ARG A 52 8.21 -16.10 17.66
N PRO A 53 8.35 -15.63 18.90
CA PRO A 53 8.74 -16.48 20.02
C PRO A 53 7.62 -17.49 20.29
N GLY A 54 7.96 -18.75 20.54
CA GLY A 54 6.96 -19.82 20.68
C GLY A 54 6.11 -19.71 21.94
N ALA A 55 4.78 -19.69 21.77
CA ALA A 55 3.79 -20.01 22.80
C ALA A 55 2.49 -20.57 22.14
N PRO A 56 1.69 -21.41 22.82
CA PRO A 56 0.67 -22.22 22.14
C PRO A 56 -0.68 -21.51 21.90
N SER A 57 -1.37 -21.94 20.84
CA SER A 57 -2.83 -21.94 20.68
C SER A 57 -3.64 -20.65 20.95
N SER A 58 -3.40 -19.58 20.18
CA SER A 58 -4.38 -18.49 20.00
C SER A 58 -5.13 -18.51 18.65
N SER A 59 -4.52 -19.10 17.60
CA SER A 59 -5.11 -19.18 16.25
C SER A 59 -6.44 -19.94 16.18
N ALA A 60 -6.58 -21.00 16.99
CA ALA A 60 -7.81 -21.79 17.06
C ALA A 60 -8.99 -21.00 17.67
N ALA A 61 -8.73 -20.08 18.61
CA ALA A 61 -9.77 -19.28 19.26
C ALA A 61 -10.35 -18.21 18.32
N ALA A 62 -9.49 -17.52 17.55
CA ALA A 62 -9.91 -16.59 16.51
C ALA A 62 -10.72 -17.34 15.42
N ALA A 63 -10.21 -18.48 14.94
CA ALA A 63 -10.92 -19.33 13.98
C ALA A 63 -12.29 -19.83 14.52
N HIS A 64 -12.40 -20.08 15.82
CA HIS A 64 -13.66 -20.47 16.46
C HIS A 64 -14.70 -19.35 16.55
N ARG A 65 -14.28 -18.10 16.76
CA ARG A 65 -15.21 -16.96 16.85
C ARG A 65 -15.84 -16.65 15.48
N TYR A 66 -15.09 -16.77 14.40
CA TYR A 66 -15.54 -16.47 13.03
C TYR A 66 -16.19 -17.64 12.27
N SER A 67 -16.48 -18.77 12.93
CA SER A 67 -17.03 -19.98 12.29
C SER A 67 -18.48 -20.34 12.68
N ARG A 68 -19.18 -19.50 13.45
CA ARG A 68 -20.61 -19.66 13.78
C ARG A 68 -21.48 -18.53 13.21
N GLU A 69 -21.55 -18.44 11.88
CA GLU A 69 -22.64 -17.82 11.08
C GLU A 69 -22.31 -17.73 9.57
N ALA A 70 -21.05 -17.94 9.17
CA ALA A 70 -20.62 -17.85 7.78
C ALA A 70 -20.98 -19.10 6.95
N ASN A 71 -22.21 -19.16 6.41
CA ASN A 71 -22.58 -19.92 5.18
C ASN A 71 -24.06 -19.71 4.74
N ALA A 72 -24.58 -18.47 4.76
CA ALA A 72 -25.82 -18.17 4.05
C ALA A 72 -25.54 -18.05 2.53
N PRO A 73 -26.28 -18.74 1.64
CA PRO A 73 -26.11 -18.56 0.19
C PRO A 73 -26.50 -17.14 -0.23
N GLY A 74 -25.55 -16.40 -0.81
CA GLY A 74 -25.87 -15.16 -1.53
C GLY A 74 -26.67 -15.45 -2.80
N PRO A 75 -27.46 -14.48 -3.31
CA PRO A 75 -28.24 -14.66 -4.53
C PRO A 75 -27.34 -14.95 -5.75
N SER A 76 -27.80 -15.85 -6.61
CA SER A 76 -27.08 -16.27 -7.82
C SER A 76 -26.89 -15.11 -8.81
N PRO A 77 -25.72 -14.99 -9.47
CA PRO A 77 -25.48 -13.91 -10.42
C PRO A 77 -26.33 -14.09 -11.70
N GLY A 78 -27.13 -13.06 -12.00
CA GLY A 78 -27.83 -12.91 -13.28
C GLY A 78 -26.88 -12.64 -14.45
N GLN A 79 -27.45 -12.56 -15.65
CA GLN A 79 -26.72 -12.47 -16.92
C GLN A 79 -25.74 -11.28 -16.98
N ARG A 80 -24.52 -11.53 -17.52
CA ARG A 80 -23.49 -10.51 -17.76
C ARG A 80 -23.87 -9.56 -18.91
N PRO A 81 -23.85 -8.23 -18.72
CA PRO A 81 -23.84 -7.26 -19.81
C PRO A 81 -22.44 -6.67 -20.05
N GLN A 82 -21.96 -6.83 -21.30
CA GLN A 82 -21.01 -5.98 -22.05
C GLN A 82 -19.66 -5.58 -21.39
N VAL A 83 -18.86 -4.81 -22.15
CA VAL A 83 -17.49 -4.40 -21.81
C VAL A 83 -17.46 -3.80 -20.40
N PRO A 84 -16.61 -4.32 -19.49
CA PRO A 84 -16.59 -3.84 -18.11
C PRO A 84 -16.40 -2.33 -18.04
N ALA A 85 -17.25 -1.65 -17.28
CA ALA A 85 -17.12 -0.22 -17.05
C ALA A 85 -15.81 0.06 -16.30
N LYS A 86 -14.99 0.99 -16.81
CA LYS A 86 -13.70 1.34 -16.20
C LYS A 86 -13.84 1.81 -14.75
N MET A 87 -14.98 2.41 -14.41
CA MET A 87 -15.39 2.72 -13.04
C MET A 87 -16.70 2.01 -12.70
N VAL A 88 -16.82 1.51 -11.48
CA VAL A 88 -18.06 0.96 -10.92
C VAL A 88 -18.70 1.95 -9.94
N PRO A 89 -20.04 2.05 -9.90
CA PRO A 89 -20.73 2.87 -8.91
C PRO A 89 -20.68 2.19 -7.53
N ILE A 90 -20.17 2.91 -6.54
CA ILE A 90 -20.14 2.49 -5.13
C ILE A 90 -21.33 3.15 -4.42
N PRO A 91 -22.24 2.38 -3.81
CA PRO A 91 -23.46 2.93 -3.21
C PRO A 91 -23.15 3.75 -1.96
N ALA A 92 -23.98 4.76 -1.68
CA ALA A 92 -23.95 5.44 -0.38
C ALA A 92 -24.25 4.44 0.75
N GLY A 93 -23.58 4.58 1.89
CA GLY A 93 -23.72 3.61 2.97
C GLY A 93 -22.98 3.96 4.26
N VAL A 94 -23.18 3.12 5.28
CA VAL A 94 -22.49 3.24 6.56
C VAL A 94 -21.89 1.90 6.97
N PHE A 95 -20.56 1.85 7.08
CA PHE A 95 -19.81 0.63 7.39
C PHE A 95 -19.03 0.74 8.69
N THR A 96 -18.43 -0.37 9.10
CA THR A 96 -17.47 -0.43 10.21
C THR A 96 -16.08 -0.41 9.61
N MET A 97 -15.35 0.66 9.84
CA MET A 97 -13.98 0.87 9.37
C MET A 97 -12.98 0.44 10.45
N GLY A 98 -11.85 -0.16 10.07
CA GLY A 98 -10.91 -0.77 11.02
C GLY A 98 -11.45 -2.04 11.71
N THR A 99 -10.88 -2.38 12.87
CA THR A 99 -11.23 -3.58 13.66
C THR A 99 -10.86 -3.43 15.14
N ASP A 100 -11.70 -3.96 16.05
CA ASP A 100 -11.38 -4.10 17.48
C ASP A 100 -10.54 -5.35 17.80
N ASP A 101 -10.27 -6.18 16.78
CA ASP A 101 -9.30 -7.30 16.81
C ASP A 101 -8.12 -6.98 15.88
N PRO A 102 -7.28 -5.97 16.21
CA PRO A 102 -6.18 -5.52 15.37
C PRO A 102 -5.06 -6.57 15.32
N GLN A 103 -4.73 -7.05 14.12
CA GLN A 103 -3.67 -8.04 13.96
C GLN A 103 -2.28 -7.38 14.00
N ILE A 104 -2.19 -6.10 13.62
CA ILE A 104 -0.99 -5.28 13.74
C ILE A 104 -1.34 -4.01 14.53
N ARG A 105 -1.10 -4.03 15.85
CA ARG A 105 -1.52 -2.93 16.75
C ARG A 105 -0.80 -1.60 16.50
N GLN A 106 0.49 -1.64 16.19
CA GLN A 106 1.30 -0.43 15.93
C GLN A 106 0.82 0.37 14.73
N ASP A 107 0.12 -0.30 13.80
CA ASP A 107 -0.40 0.31 12.58
C ASP A 107 -1.70 1.10 12.87
N GLY A 108 -2.35 0.91 14.04
CA GLY A 108 -3.57 1.63 14.40
C GLY A 108 -4.84 1.12 13.69
N GLU A 109 -4.94 -0.17 13.38
CA GLU A 109 -6.16 -0.80 12.82
C GLU A 109 -7.41 -0.63 13.70
N ALA A 110 -7.19 -0.37 15.00
CA ALA A 110 -8.21 -0.13 16.01
C ALA A 110 -8.36 1.37 16.34
N PRO A 111 -9.53 1.83 16.80
CA PRO A 111 -10.75 1.05 17.04
C PRO A 111 -11.55 0.80 15.76
N ALA A 112 -12.45 -0.19 15.83
CA ALA A 112 -13.57 -0.25 14.90
C ALA A 112 -14.45 0.99 15.10
N ARG A 113 -14.78 1.68 14.00
CA ARG A 113 -15.55 2.94 14.03
C ARG A 113 -16.59 2.96 12.92
N ARG A 114 -17.69 3.67 13.13
CA ARG A 114 -18.75 3.81 12.12
C ARG A 114 -18.40 4.95 11.17
N VAL A 115 -18.43 4.66 9.87
CA VAL A 115 -18.13 5.63 8.83
C VAL A 115 -19.27 5.70 7.83
N THR A 116 -19.77 6.91 7.60
CA THR A 116 -20.76 7.22 6.57
C THR A 116 -20.07 7.75 5.31
N LEU A 117 -20.46 7.22 4.15
CA LEU A 117 -20.01 7.66 2.84
C LEU A 117 -21.21 7.95 1.93
N ASP A 118 -21.08 9.00 1.13
CA ASP A 118 -21.97 9.28 0.00
C ASP A 118 -21.69 8.30 -1.16
N ALA A 119 -22.55 8.30 -2.18
CA ALA A 119 -22.31 7.49 -3.38
C ALA A 119 -21.21 8.12 -4.25
N PHE A 120 -20.32 7.30 -4.79
CA PHE A 120 -19.20 7.71 -5.65
C PHE A 120 -18.89 6.61 -6.68
N HIS A 121 -17.83 6.77 -7.46
CA HIS A 121 -17.35 5.78 -8.42
C HIS A 121 -15.90 5.41 -8.11
N MET A 122 -15.56 4.14 -8.21
CA MET A 122 -14.20 3.61 -8.02
C MET A 122 -13.74 2.89 -9.29
N ASP A 123 -12.47 3.01 -9.66
CA ASP A 123 -11.90 2.25 -10.78
C ASP A 123 -11.98 0.75 -10.50
N ALA A 124 -12.52 -0.01 -11.47
CA ALA A 124 -12.68 -1.46 -11.35
C ALA A 124 -11.34 -2.19 -11.17
N TYR A 125 -10.27 -1.55 -11.64
CA TYR A 125 -8.91 -2.07 -11.81
C TYR A 125 -7.90 -1.10 -11.21
N GLU A 126 -6.73 -1.61 -10.87
CA GLU A 126 -5.51 -0.79 -10.73
C GLU A 126 -5.23 -0.09 -12.07
N VAL A 127 -4.55 1.06 -12.06
CA VAL A 127 -4.13 1.73 -13.31
C VAL A 127 -3.06 0.88 -13.98
N SER A 128 -3.31 0.43 -15.21
CA SER A 128 -2.37 -0.41 -15.96
C SER A 128 -1.27 0.39 -16.68
N ASN A 129 -0.17 -0.28 -17.03
CA ASN A 129 0.92 0.30 -17.82
C ASN A 129 0.43 0.98 -19.10
N ALA A 130 -0.47 0.35 -19.86
CA ALA A 130 -1.03 0.91 -21.09
C ALA A 130 -1.97 2.11 -20.86
N ASP A 131 -2.57 2.23 -19.67
CA ASP A 131 -3.36 3.39 -19.31
C ASP A 131 -2.49 4.56 -18.83
N PHE A 132 -1.48 4.28 -18.01
CA PHE A 132 -0.49 5.28 -17.58
C PHE A 132 0.35 5.81 -18.77
N GLU A 133 0.66 4.96 -19.75
CA GLU A 133 1.32 5.40 -20.98
C GLU A 133 0.49 6.40 -21.78
N LYS A 134 -0.86 6.31 -21.79
CA LYS A 134 -1.71 7.33 -22.44
C LYS A 134 -1.58 8.69 -21.75
N PHE A 135 -1.52 8.71 -20.43
CA PHE A 135 -1.27 9.92 -19.65
C PHE A 135 0.10 10.53 -19.99
N VAL A 136 1.17 9.74 -19.93
CA VAL A 136 2.53 10.22 -20.25
C VAL A 136 2.62 10.71 -21.69
N ASN A 137 2.06 9.99 -22.66
CA ASN A 137 2.05 10.40 -24.07
C ASN A 137 1.23 11.68 -24.32
N ALA A 138 0.15 11.91 -23.56
CA ALA A 138 -0.70 13.10 -23.70
C ALA A 138 -0.13 14.35 -23.01
N THR A 139 0.78 14.20 -22.05
CA THR A 139 1.23 15.29 -21.17
C THR A 139 2.74 15.54 -21.18
N GLY A 140 3.54 14.58 -21.64
CA GLY A 140 5.00 14.59 -21.46
C GLY A 140 5.44 14.44 -20.00
N TYR A 141 4.58 13.87 -19.14
CA TYR A 141 4.85 13.75 -17.71
C TYR A 141 6.07 12.86 -17.41
N LEU A 142 6.89 13.30 -16.46
CA LEU A 142 8.08 12.60 -15.97
C LEU A 142 7.88 12.26 -14.49
N THR A 143 7.92 10.97 -14.15
CA THR A 143 7.64 10.47 -12.78
C THR A 143 8.70 10.86 -11.77
N GLU A 144 8.40 10.77 -10.48
CA GLU A 144 9.39 11.03 -9.43
C GLU A 144 10.54 10.03 -9.44
N ALA A 145 10.31 8.75 -9.77
CA ALA A 145 11.38 7.78 -10.03
C ALA A 145 12.33 8.25 -11.16
N GLU A 146 11.79 8.70 -12.30
CA GLU A 146 12.58 9.21 -13.43
C GLU A 146 13.34 10.51 -13.08
N LYS A 147 12.77 11.39 -12.24
CA LYS A 147 13.40 12.64 -11.79
C LYS A 147 14.50 12.42 -10.75
N PHE A 148 14.34 11.45 -9.84
CA PHE A 148 15.38 11.07 -8.87
C PHE A 148 16.49 10.22 -9.52
N GLY A 149 16.14 9.41 -10.52
CA GLY A 149 17.06 8.55 -11.27
C GLY A 149 17.26 7.15 -10.64
N ASP A 150 16.55 6.84 -9.56
CA ASP A 150 16.43 5.50 -8.98
C ASP A 150 15.07 5.29 -8.30
N SER A 151 14.75 4.02 -8.05
CA SER A 151 13.56 3.60 -7.32
C SER A 151 13.80 2.23 -6.64
N PHE A 152 12.96 1.86 -5.68
CA PHE A 152 13.14 0.62 -4.91
C PHE A 152 12.62 -0.60 -5.66
N VAL A 153 13.47 -1.62 -5.83
CA VAL A 153 13.12 -2.91 -6.45
C VAL A 153 13.37 -4.04 -5.47
N PHE A 154 12.50 -5.05 -5.49
CA PHE A 154 12.67 -6.28 -4.72
C PHE A 154 13.80 -7.14 -5.30
N GLU A 155 14.76 -7.54 -4.46
CA GLU A 155 15.98 -8.28 -4.83
C GLU A 155 15.69 -9.55 -5.65
N GLY A 156 14.61 -10.27 -5.34
CA GLY A 156 14.23 -11.50 -6.03
C GLY A 156 13.70 -11.31 -7.45
N MET A 157 13.48 -10.08 -7.91
CA MET A 157 13.12 -9.76 -9.30
C MET A 157 14.29 -9.23 -10.13
N LEU A 158 15.46 -8.98 -9.53
CA LEU A 158 16.60 -8.40 -10.23
C LEU A 158 17.33 -9.40 -11.12
N SER A 159 17.79 -8.91 -12.28
CA SER A 159 18.84 -9.60 -13.04
C SER A 159 20.16 -9.56 -12.26
N GLU A 160 20.99 -10.60 -12.38
CA GLU A 160 22.35 -10.62 -11.79
C GLU A 160 23.19 -9.40 -12.24
N ARG A 161 22.91 -8.87 -13.43
CA ARG A 161 23.57 -7.68 -13.99
C ARG A 161 23.22 -6.41 -13.22
N VAL A 162 21.95 -6.22 -12.88
CA VAL A 162 21.52 -5.08 -12.04
C VAL A 162 21.98 -5.29 -10.60
N LYS A 163 21.77 -6.49 -10.06
CA LYS A 163 22.10 -6.86 -8.68
C LYS A 163 23.57 -6.61 -8.32
N THR A 164 24.50 -7.00 -9.19
CA THR A 164 25.95 -6.76 -9.00
C THR A 164 26.35 -5.27 -9.04
N GLY A 165 25.51 -4.40 -9.59
CA GLY A 165 25.71 -2.95 -9.60
C GLY A 165 25.27 -2.24 -8.31
N VAL A 166 24.39 -2.85 -7.52
CA VAL A 166 23.84 -2.24 -6.30
C VAL A 166 24.75 -2.51 -5.08
N ARG A 167 24.98 -1.48 -4.26
CA ARG A 167 25.83 -1.55 -3.05
C ARG A 167 25.12 -1.08 -1.77
N GLN A 168 23.84 -0.75 -1.87
CA GLN A 168 23.02 -0.21 -0.79
C GLN A 168 21.74 -1.02 -0.73
N ALA A 169 21.20 -1.19 0.47
CA ALA A 169 19.94 -1.88 0.73
C ALA A 169 19.22 -1.15 1.86
N VAL A 170 17.89 -1.23 1.94
CA VAL A 170 17.17 -0.61 3.04
C VAL A 170 17.44 -1.39 4.33
N ALA A 171 18.00 -0.73 5.35
CA ALA A 171 18.45 -1.39 6.57
C ALA A 171 17.35 -2.16 7.33
N ALA A 172 16.09 -1.69 7.23
CA ALA A 172 14.93 -2.36 7.84
C ALA A 172 14.41 -3.57 7.04
N ALA A 173 14.75 -3.67 5.75
CA ALA A 173 14.28 -4.71 4.84
C ALA A 173 15.33 -4.92 3.72
N PRO A 174 16.39 -5.73 3.95
CA PRO A 174 17.56 -5.79 3.06
C PRO A 174 17.29 -6.25 1.63
N TRP A 175 16.15 -6.88 1.39
CA TRP A 175 15.66 -7.28 0.05
C TRP A 175 15.09 -6.12 -0.78
N TRP A 176 15.04 -4.90 -0.25
CA TRP A 176 14.70 -3.69 -1.00
C TRP A 176 15.96 -2.93 -1.40
N LEU A 177 16.16 -2.77 -2.70
CA LEU A 177 17.37 -2.25 -3.31
C LEU A 177 17.05 -0.99 -4.15
N PRO A 178 17.73 0.15 -3.92
CA PRO A 178 17.60 1.33 -4.76
C PRO A 178 18.34 1.08 -6.09
N VAL A 179 17.57 0.91 -7.17
CA VAL A 179 18.09 0.58 -8.50
C VAL A 179 18.06 1.81 -9.39
N LYS A 180 19.22 2.19 -9.93
CA LYS A 180 19.35 3.31 -10.87
C LYS A 180 18.69 2.99 -12.20
N GLY A 181 17.84 3.90 -12.68
CA GLY A 181 17.02 3.68 -13.87
C GLY A 181 15.97 2.57 -13.67
N ALA A 182 15.54 2.30 -12.43
CA ALA A 182 14.27 1.62 -12.19
C ALA A 182 13.14 2.66 -12.14
N ASP A 183 12.15 2.49 -12.98
CA ASP A 183 11.00 3.38 -13.14
C ASP A 183 9.80 2.60 -13.69
N TRP A 184 8.71 3.29 -14.01
CA TRP A 184 7.47 2.65 -14.46
C TRP A 184 7.60 1.95 -15.83
N ARG A 185 8.53 2.37 -16.71
CA ARG A 185 8.84 1.70 -17.98
C ARG A 185 9.86 0.58 -17.81
N HIS A 186 10.70 0.68 -16.77
CA HIS A 186 11.81 -0.22 -16.45
C HIS A 186 11.74 -0.75 -14.99
N PRO A 187 10.71 -1.57 -14.61
CA PRO A 187 10.43 -1.87 -13.19
C PRO A 187 11.46 -2.74 -12.45
N GLU A 188 12.33 -3.46 -13.16
CA GLU A 188 13.43 -4.22 -12.53
C GLU A 188 14.81 -3.58 -12.79
N GLY A 189 14.83 -2.35 -13.33
CA GLY A 189 16.03 -1.63 -13.75
C GLY A 189 16.16 -1.53 -15.28
N PRO A 190 17.24 -0.91 -15.77
CA PRO A 190 17.34 -0.40 -17.15
C PRO A 190 17.47 -1.48 -18.24
N ASP A 191 17.61 -2.76 -17.89
CA ASP A 191 17.55 -3.90 -18.79
C ASP A 191 16.16 -4.57 -18.85
N SER A 192 15.20 -4.09 -18.04
CA SER A 192 13.80 -4.55 -18.01
C SER A 192 12.87 -3.72 -18.91
N THR A 193 11.62 -4.17 -19.07
CA THR A 193 10.59 -3.44 -19.83
C THR A 193 9.16 -3.81 -19.40
N VAL A 194 8.20 -2.94 -19.68
CA VAL A 194 6.75 -3.23 -19.57
C VAL A 194 6.09 -3.68 -20.89
N ALA A 195 6.83 -3.74 -22.00
CA ALA A 195 6.26 -4.02 -23.34
C ALA A 195 5.51 -5.37 -23.46
N HIS A 196 5.85 -6.35 -22.62
CA HIS A 196 5.22 -7.67 -22.57
C HIS A 196 4.10 -7.78 -21.50
N ARG A 197 3.82 -6.70 -20.77
CA ARG A 197 2.85 -6.62 -19.66
C ARG A 197 2.06 -5.29 -19.66
N PRO A 198 1.45 -4.89 -20.80
CA PRO A 198 0.72 -3.62 -20.92
C PRO A 198 -0.53 -3.54 -20.03
N ASP A 199 -1.09 -4.69 -19.66
CA ASP A 199 -2.28 -4.90 -18.84
C ASP A 199 -1.98 -5.18 -17.36
N HIS A 200 -0.70 -5.25 -16.96
CA HIS A 200 -0.32 -5.27 -15.54
C HIS A 200 -0.43 -3.86 -14.92
N PRO A 201 -0.60 -3.74 -13.60
CA PRO A 201 -0.60 -2.45 -12.92
C PRO A 201 0.72 -1.70 -13.14
N VAL A 202 0.63 -0.37 -13.19
CA VAL A 202 1.79 0.52 -13.23
C VAL A 202 2.50 0.52 -11.87
N LEU A 203 3.83 0.52 -11.92
CA LEU A 203 4.72 0.46 -10.77
C LEU A 203 5.60 1.71 -10.70
N HIS A 204 6.35 1.89 -9.61
CA HIS A 204 7.29 3.00 -9.41
C HIS A 204 6.66 4.40 -9.53
N VAL A 205 5.36 4.49 -9.29
CA VAL A 205 4.60 5.74 -9.25
C VAL A 205 4.49 6.23 -7.81
N SER A 206 4.90 7.48 -7.60
CA SER A 206 4.73 8.14 -6.31
C SER A 206 3.27 8.56 -6.09
N TRP A 207 2.95 9.04 -4.89
CA TRP A 207 1.64 9.63 -4.61
C TRP A 207 1.39 10.86 -5.51
N ASN A 208 2.42 11.66 -5.77
CA ASN A 208 2.32 12.82 -6.66
C ASN A 208 2.04 12.39 -8.11
N ASP A 209 2.72 11.33 -8.58
CA ASP A 209 2.51 10.77 -9.92
C ASP A 209 1.07 10.22 -10.07
N ALA A 210 0.60 9.49 -9.04
CA ALA A 210 -0.75 8.93 -8.98
C ALA A 210 -1.85 10.01 -8.95
N ALA A 211 -1.68 11.06 -8.14
CA ALA A 211 -2.57 12.20 -8.07
C ALA A 211 -2.62 12.97 -9.41
N ALA A 212 -1.47 13.17 -10.05
CA ALA A 212 -1.38 13.82 -11.36
C ALA A 212 -2.11 13.03 -12.46
N TYR A 213 -1.93 11.71 -12.52
CA TYR A 213 -2.68 10.84 -13.43
C TYR A 213 -4.19 10.91 -13.18
N CYS A 214 -4.64 10.76 -11.92
CA CYS A 214 -6.08 10.77 -11.64
C CYS A 214 -6.70 12.12 -12.00
N ALA A 215 -6.02 13.24 -11.71
CA ALA A 215 -6.48 14.57 -12.10
C ALA A 215 -6.59 14.73 -13.64
N TRP A 216 -5.58 14.27 -14.39
CA TRP A 216 -5.62 14.25 -15.86
C TRP A 216 -6.79 13.41 -16.41
N ALA A 217 -7.09 12.27 -15.76
CA ALA A 217 -8.20 11.40 -16.13
C ALA A 217 -9.60 11.94 -15.73
N GLY A 218 -9.69 13.15 -15.15
CA GLY A 218 -10.95 13.73 -14.65
C GLY A 218 -11.44 13.10 -13.34
N LYS A 219 -10.52 12.56 -12.53
CA LYS A 219 -10.75 11.78 -11.31
C LYS A 219 -9.91 12.34 -10.15
N ARG A 220 -9.89 11.60 -9.04
CA ARG A 220 -9.03 11.82 -7.86
C ARG A 220 -8.52 10.48 -7.33
N LEU A 221 -7.61 10.50 -6.35
CA LEU A 221 -7.38 9.31 -5.51
C LEU A 221 -8.61 9.10 -4.59
N PRO A 222 -8.93 7.84 -4.23
CA PRO A 222 -9.90 7.56 -3.18
C PRO A 222 -9.38 8.00 -1.82
N THR A 223 -10.28 8.33 -0.90
CA THR A 223 -9.94 8.30 0.53
C THR A 223 -9.75 6.86 0.97
N GLU A 224 -9.06 6.61 2.07
CA GLU A 224 -8.99 5.29 2.69
C GLU A 224 -10.38 4.81 3.10
N ALA A 225 -11.24 5.68 3.64
CA ALA A 225 -12.60 5.26 3.98
C ALA A 225 -13.35 4.74 2.75
N GLU A 226 -13.26 5.44 1.63
CA GLU A 226 -13.81 4.98 0.34
C GLU A 226 -13.15 3.68 -0.14
N TRP A 227 -11.84 3.57 0.00
CA TRP A 227 -11.07 2.38 -0.39
C TRP A 227 -11.40 1.15 0.45
N GLU A 228 -11.46 1.27 1.77
CA GLU A 228 -11.79 0.18 2.69
C GLU A 228 -13.26 -0.26 2.52
N TYR A 229 -14.18 0.70 2.39
CA TYR A 229 -15.59 0.41 2.08
C TYR A 229 -15.73 -0.36 0.77
N SER A 230 -15.01 0.10 -0.25
CA SER A 230 -14.93 -0.53 -1.57
C SER A 230 -14.35 -1.94 -1.49
N CYS A 231 -13.22 -2.11 -0.82
CA CYS A 231 -12.54 -3.39 -0.58
C CYS A 231 -13.47 -4.41 0.06
N ARG A 232 -14.19 -4.00 1.11
CA ARG A 232 -15.12 -4.87 1.87
C ARG A 232 -16.29 -5.41 1.03
N GLY A 233 -16.60 -4.82 -0.12
CA GLY A 233 -17.59 -5.37 -1.07
C GLY A 233 -18.97 -5.61 -0.44
N GLY A 234 -19.42 -4.71 0.43
CA GLY A 234 -20.68 -4.85 1.17
C GLY A 234 -20.68 -5.88 2.30
N LEU A 235 -19.59 -6.61 2.53
CA LEU A 235 -19.46 -7.54 3.66
C LEU A 235 -19.11 -6.79 4.95
N ARG A 236 -19.70 -7.23 6.07
CA ARG A 236 -19.41 -6.72 7.42
C ARG A 236 -18.46 -7.65 8.14
N ASP A 237 -17.47 -7.08 8.83
CA ASP A 237 -16.54 -7.78 9.73
C ASP A 237 -15.93 -9.03 9.10
N ARG A 238 -15.30 -8.84 7.93
CA ARG A 238 -14.53 -9.85 7.20
C ARG A 238 -13.09 -9.42 7.01
N LEU A 239 -12.20 -10.40 6.92
CA LEU A 239 -10.76 -10.20 6.71
C LEU A 239 -10.47 -9.75 5.27
N PHE A 240 -11.07 -10.42 4.28
CA PHE A 240 -10.82 -10.23 2.85
C PHE A 240 -12.11 -9.81 2.12
N PRO A 241 -12.02 -9.24 0.90
CA PRO A 241 -13.18 -8.86 0.07
C PRO A 241 -14.21 -9.98 -0.16
N TRP A 242 -13.79 -11.25 -0.05
CA TRP A 242 -14.59 -12.45 -0.25
C TRP A 242 -14.92 -13.23 1.04
N GLY A 243 -14.51 -12.74 2.22
CA GLY A 243 -14.78 -13.38 3.51
C GLY A 243 -13.53 -13.64 4.36
N ASN A 244 -13.52 -14.73 5.14
CA ASN A 244 -12.51 -14.98 6.18
C ASN A 244 -11.53 -16.14 5.86
N LYS A 245 -11.75 -16.87 4.76
CA LYS A 245 -10.81 -17.90 4.30
C LYS A 245 -9.96 -17.32 3.17
N LEU A 246 -8.63 -17.44 3.29
CA LEU A 246 -7.69 -16.95 2.29
C LEU A 246 -7.90 -17.64 0.93
N GLN A 247 -7.99 -18.98 0.94
CA GLN A 247 -8.29 -19.80 -0.23
C GLN A 247 -9.70 -20.44 -0.12
N PRO A 248 -10.79 -19.72 -0.42
CA PRO A 248 -12.13 -20.30 -0.39
C PRO A 248 -12.24 -21.38 -1.48
N ARG A 249 -12.67 -22.59 -1.08
CA ARG A 249 -12.72 -23.80 -1.94
C ARG A 249 -11.35 -24.23 -2.51
N GLY A 250 -10.25 -23.91 -1.84
CA GLY A 250 -8.90 -24.32 -2.28
C GLY A 250 -8.44 -23.61 -3.55
N ARG A 251 -8.86 -22.34 -3.73
CA ARG A 251 -8.50 -21.50 -4.87
C ARG A 251 -7.91 -20.19 -4.38
N HIS A 252 -6.90 -19.68 -5.06
CA HIS A 252 -6.37 -18.34 -4.83
C HIS A 252 -7.37 -17.28 -5.33
N TYR A 253 -7.47 -16.17 -4.58
CA TYR A 253 -8.41 -15.06 -4.81
C TYR A 253 -7.70 -13.69 -4.86
N ALA A 254 -6.38 -13.69 -4.74
CA ALA A 254 -5.48 -12.55 -4.87
C ALA A 254 -4.06 -13.06 -5.18
N ASN A 255 -3.27 -12.22 -5.84
CA ASN A 255 -1.84 -12.40 -6.03
C ASN A 255 -1.08 -12.01 -4.76
N ILE A 256 -0.39 -12.96 -4.11
CA ILE A 256 0.42 -12.74 -2.90
C ILE A 256 1.59 -13.74 -2.88
N TRP A 257 2.59 -13.55 -2.02
CA TRP A 257 3.68 -14.53 -1.91
C TRP A 257 3.20 -15.91 -1.43
N GLN A 258 3.74 -16.99 -2.01
CA GLN A 258 3.66 -18.35 -1.46
C GLN A 258 5.05 -18.97 -1.29
N GLY A 259 5.28 -19.70 -0.19
CA GLY A 259 6.60 -20.24 0.15
C GLY A 259 7.33 -19.42 1.22
N GLU A 260 8.66 -19.42 1.19
CA GLU A 260 9.52 -18.82 2.22
C GLU A 260 10.01 -17.44 1.78
N PHE A 261 9.32 -16.39 2.22
CA PHE A 261 9.74 -15.00 1.95
C PHE A 261 11.00 -14.63 2.75
N PRO A 262 11.99 -13.91 2.16
CA PRO A 262 12.07 -13.42 0.78
C PRO A 262 12.81 -14.38 -0.18
N VAL A 263 13.12 -15.61 0.24
CA VAL A 263 14.07 -16.52 -0.40
C VAL A 263 13.47 -17.26 -1.61
N ALA A 264 12.24 -17.77 -1.48
CA ALA A 264 11.61 -18.60 -2.49
C ALA A 264 10.10 -18.34 -2.55
N ASP A 265 9.68 -17.70 -3.65
CA ASP A 265 8.28 -17.72 -4.10
C ASP A 265 8.03 -19.01 -4.87
N THR A 266 6.87 -19.65 -4.67
CA THR A 266 6.43 -20.79 -5.48
C THR A 266 5.62 -20.34 -6.71
N GLY A 267 4.90 -19.22 -6.62
CA GLY A 267 3.93 -18.78 -7.63
C GLY A 267 2.73 -19.72 -7.76
N GLU A 268 2.21 -20.22 -6.62
CA GLU A 268 1.07 -21.16 -6.55
C GLU A 268 -0.24 -20.52 -7.03
N ASP A 269 -0.40 -19.20 -6.86
CA ASP A 269 -1.53 -18.43 -7.41
C ASP A 269 -1.43 -18.16 -8.92
N GLY A 270 -0.28 -18.46 -9.54
CA GLY A 270 0.02 -18.24 -10.95
C GLY A 270 1.05 -17.15 -11.23
N PHE A 271 1.42 -16.32 -10.24
CA PHE A 271 2.28 -15.15 -10.43
C PHE A 271 3.40 -15.09 -9.38
N ARG A 272 4.56 -14.52 -9.75
CA ARG A 272 5.73 -14.27 -8.86
C ARG A 272 6.10 -12.79 -8.73
N GLY A 273 5.42 -11.96 -9.52
CA GLY A 273 5.52 -10.51 -9.55
C GLY A 273 4.10 -9.98 -9.68
N THR A 274 3.87 -8.91 -10.43
CA THR A 274 2.50 -8.49 -10.73
C THR A 274 1.78 -9.47 -11.67
N ALA A 275 0.46 -9.49 -11.56
CA ALA A 275 -0.48 -10.13 -12.48
C ALA A 275 -1.16 -9.06 -13.35
N PRO A 276 -1.72 -9.42 -14.53
CA PRO A 276 -2.63 -8.55 -15.26
C PRO A 276 -3.76 -8.06 -14.34
N VAL A 277 -4.17 -6.80 -14.48
CA VAL A 277 -5.34 -6.30 -13.75
C VAL A 277 -6.57 -7.13 -14.14
N ALA A 278 -7.42 -7.45 -13.17
CA ALA A 278 -8.56 -8.35 -13.31
C ALA A 278 -8.25 -9.86 -13.37
N SER A 279 -7.08 -10.29 -12.91
CA SER A 279 -6.70 -11.72 -12.90
C SER A 279 -7.52 -12.57 -11.92
N PHE A 280 -7.89 -12.02 -10.76
CA PHE A 280 -8.61 -12.74 -9.71
C PHE A 280 -10.12 -12.41 -9.69
N PRO A 281 -10.97 -13.18 -8.98
CA PRO A 281 -12.41 -12.90 -8.94
C PRO A 281 -12.70 -11.51 -8.33
N PRO A 282 -13.61 -10.72 -8.93
CA PRO A 282 -13.98 -9.43 -8.35
C PRO A 282 -14.76 -9.63 -7.05
N ASN A 283 -14.73 -8.62 -6.19
CA ASN A 283 -15.62 -8.53 -5.04
C ASN A 283 -17.06 -8.20 -5.48
N ALA A 284 -18.01 -8.15 -4.52
CA ALA A 284 -19.42 -7.96 -4.84
C ALA A 284 -19.78 -6.56 -5.41
N TYR A 285 -18.86 -5.59 -5.39
CA TYR A 285 -19.00 -4.30 -6.07
C TYR A 285 -18.40 -4.27 -7.47
N GLY A 286 -17.83 -5.39 -7.96
CA GLY A 286 -17.20 -5.48 -9.27
C GLY A 286 -15.75 -4.99 -9.29
N LEU A 287 -15.13 -4.82 -8.13
CA LEU A 287 -13.75 -4.38 -7.99
C LEU A 287 -12.80 -5.59 -7.97
N TYR A 288 -11.75 -5.50 -8.75
CA TYR A 288 -10.72 -6.53 -8.89
C TYR A 288 -9.47 -6.15 -8.09
N ASP A 289 -8.77 -7.18 -7.59
CA ASP A 289 -7.41 -7.08 -7.04
C ASP A 289 -7.24 -6.07 -5.88
N MET A 290 -8.34 -5.68 -5.19
CA MET A 290 -8.34 -4.77 -4.02
C MET A 290 -7.45 -5.22 -2.84
N VAL A 291 -6.93 -6.44 -2.84
CA VAL A 291 -5.92 -6.92 -1.90
C VAL A 291 -4.95 -7.83 -2.66
N GLY A 292 -3.65 -7.70 -2.38
CA GLY A 292 -2.62 -8.37 -3.18
C GLY A 292 -2.28 -7.59 -4.45
N ASN A 293 -1.61 -8.25 -5.40
CA ASN A 293 -1.09 -7.68 -6.65
C ASN A 293 -0.15 -6.48 -6.47
N VAL A 294 -0.66 -5.24 -6.37
CA VAL A 294 0.13 -4.09 -5.90
C VAL A 294 -0.49 -3.39 -4.70
N TRP A 295 0.33 -2.62 -4.00
CA TRP A 295 -0.14 -1.63 -3.06
C TRP A 295 -0.81 -0.48 -3.81
N GLU A 296 -1.76 0.20 -3.15
CA GLU A 296 -2.51 1.30 -3.76
C GLU A 296 -2.43 2.58 -2.92
N TRP A 297 -2.09 3.70 -3.57
CA TRP A 297 -2.18 5.02 -2.95
C TRP A 297 -3.63 5.46 -2.68
N THR A 298 -3.84 6.12 -1.53
CA THR A 298 -5.06 6.87 -1.17
C THR A 298 -4.73 8.34 -0.96
N SER A 299 -5.71 9.25 -0.91
CA SER A 299 -5.49 10.70 -0.79
C SER A 299 -4.94 11.20 0.57
N ASP A 300 -4.54 10.31 1.47
CA ASP A 300 -4.73 10.51 2.90
C ASP A 300 -3.40 10.59 3.68
N TRP A 301 -3.31 11.54 4.61
CA TRP A 301 -2.16 11.66 5.50
C TRP A 301 -2.18 10.61 6.62
N TRP A 302 -1.03 10.03 6.91
CA TRP A 302 -0.91 8.99 7.93
C TRP A 302 -1.12 9.52 9.36
N ALA A 303 -2.02 8.86 10.09
CA ALA A 303 -2.15 8.93 11.55
C ALA A 303 -2.33 7.53 12.15
N VAL A 304 -2.09 7.35 13.45
CA VAL A 304 -2.41 6.09 14.19
C VAL A 304 -3.39 6.31 15.36
N HIS A 305 -3.86 7.54 15.53
CA HIS A 305 -4.75 7.93 16.61
C HIS A 305 -6.11 8.32 16.03
N HIS A 306 -7.13 7.54 16.40
CA HIS A 306 -8.43 7.57 15.76
C HIS A 306 -9.52 7.68 16.83
N SER A 307 -10.48 8.57 16.61
CA SER A 307 -11.69 8.58 17.44
C SER A 307 -12.53 7.34 17.14
N ALA A 308 -13.19 6.80 18.18
CA ALA A 308 -14.21 5.77 18.04
C ALA A 308 -15.59 6.37 17.63
N GLU A 309 -15.71 7.69 17.59
CA GLU A 309 -16.93 8.40 17.22
C GLU A 309 -17.31 8.19 15.75
N ASP A 310 -18.62 8.18 15.48
CA ASP A 310 -19.18 8.16 14.14
C ASP A 310 -18.66 9.34 13.30
N SER A 311 -18.10 9.03 12.14
CA SER A 311 -17.47 10.01 11.25
C SER A 311 -18.01 9.92 9.81
N ARG A 312 -17.86 11.01 9.06
CA ARG A 312 -18.16 11.07 7.62
C ARG A 312 -16.85 11.27 6.87
N ASN A 313 -16.43 10.26 6.12
CA ASN A 313 -15.21 10.24 5.30
C ASN A 313 -13.87 10.61 6.03
N PRO A 314 -13.42 9.85 7.06
CA PRO A 314 -12.08 9.95 7.67
C PRO A 314 -10.98 9.25 6.81
N SER A 315 -9.68 9.31 7.18
CA SER A 315 -8.61 9.15 6.16
C SER A 315 -7.17 8.62 6.53
N TYR A 316 -6.72 7.35 6.22
CA TYR A 316 -5.28 6.81 6.29
C TYR A 316 -4.83 5.27 5.95
N CYS A 317 -4.94 4.67 4.73
CA CYS A 317 -4.47 3.35 4.08
C CYS A 317 -3.86 1.99 4.69
N TYR A 318 -4.27 0.78 4.18
CA TYR A 318 -3.67 -0.61 3.77
C TYR A 318 -2.75 -1.65 4.57
N ARG A 319 -3.12 -2.98 4.64
CA ARG A 319 -2.25 -4.25 4.70
C ARG A 319 -2.96 -5.63 4.40
N TYR A 320 -3.24 -5.98 3.14
CA TYR A 320 -3.81 -7.25 2.57
C TYR A 320 -5.10 -7.87 3.15
N ARG A 321 -5.53 -7.47 4.34
CA ARG A 321 -6.93 -7.44 4.78
C ARG A 321 -7.46 -6.05 4.51
N CYS A 322 -8.77 -5.90 4.27
CA CYS A 322 -9.34 -4.55 4.03
C CYS A 322 -9.08 -3.59 5.20
N ALA A 323 -9.13 -4.07 6.46
CA ALA A 323 -9.03 -3.26 7.68
C ALA A 323 -7.60 -2.97 8.18
N ALA A 324 -6.58 -3.44 7.48
CA ALA A 324 -5.18 -3.35 7.92
C ALA A 324 -4.51 -2.08 7.35
N ARG A 325 -3.41 -1.57 7.93
CA ARG A 325 -2.88 -0.24 7.53
C ARG A 325 -1.36 0.02 7.59
N SER A 326 -0.80 0.86 6.69
CA SER A 326 0.62 1.29 6.60
C SER A 326 0.83 2.48 5.62
N GLN A 327 2.07 2.94 5.42
CA GLN A 327 2.38 4.27 4.86
C GLN A 327 3.79 4.39 4.24
N ASN A 328 3.93 5.35 3.32
CA ASN A 328 5.19 5.82 2.73
C ASN A 328 5.18 7.37 2.64
N THR A 329 6.33 7.99 2.34
CA THR A 329 6.37 9.42 1.97
C THR A 329 5.75 9.63 0.58
N PRO A 330 5.12 10.77 0.26
CA PRO A 330 4.40 10.94 -1.00
C PRO A 330 5.30 10.90 -2.26
N ASP A 331 6.60 11.11 -2.08
CA ASP A 331 7.66 11.01 -3.09
C ASP A 331 8.31 9.60 -3.19
N SER A 332 7.92 8.65 -2.32
CA SER A 332 8.37 7.25 -2.41
C SER A 332 7.83 6.56 -3.66
N SER A 333 8.63 5.69 -4.26
CA SER A 333 8.22 4.78 -5.35
C SER A 333 8.85 3.40 -5.17
N ALA A 334 8.17 2.33 -5.60
CA ALA A 334 8.64 0.94 -5.46
C ALA A 334 8.04 -0.02 -6.49
N SER A 335 8.71 -1.17 -6.70
CA SER A 335 8.33 -2.23 -7.66
C SER A 335 7.12 -3.09 -7.24
N ASN A 336 6.35 -2.65 -6.25
CA ASN A 336 5.13 -3.30 -5.79
C ASN A 336 4.02 -2.29 -5.44
N LEU A 337 4.15 -1.04 -5.88
CA LEU A 337 3.30 0.09 -5.50
C LEU A 337 2.76 0.78 -6.76
N GLY A 338 1.43 0.79 -6.85
CA GLY A 338 0.62 1.47 -7.85
C GLY A 338 -0.55 2.20 -7.20
N PHE A 339 -1.69 2.28 -7.90
CA PHE A 339 -2.90 2.95 -7.42
C PHE A 339 -4.11 2.65 -8.31
N ARG A 340 -5.30 3.04 -7.84
CA ARG A 340 -6.52 3.19 -8.65
C ARG A 340 -7.17 4.55 -8.35
N CYS A 341 -8.00 5.06 -9.26
CA CYS A 341 -8.68 6.34 -9.05
C CYS A 341 -10.14 6.16 -8.58
N ALA A 342 -10.69 7.21 -7.98
CA ALA A 342 -12.11 7.37 -7.66
C ALA A 342 -12.65 8.71 -8.21
N ALA A 343 -13.97 8.85 -8.30
CA ALA A 343 -14.62 10.08 -8.73
C ALA A 343 -16.04 10.20 -8.18
N ASP A 344 -16.42 11.40 -7.73
CA ASP A 344 -17.76 11.65 -7.18
C ASP A 344 -18.87 11.46 -8.25
N ARG A 345 -18.52 11.69 -9.51
CA ARG A 345 -19.35 11.48 -10.71
C ARG A 345 -18.47 10.88 -11.81
N LEU A 346 -19.06 10.17 -12.76
CA LEU A 346 -18.31 9.70 -13.92
C LEU A 346 -17.67 10.90 -14.66
N PRO A 347 -16.38 10.83 -15.04
CA PRO A 347 -15.75 11.87 -15.85
C PRO A 347 -16.46 11.96 -17.20
N THR A 348 -16.67 13.18 -17.68
CA THR A 348 -17.14 13.41 -19.05
C THR A 348 -16.08 12.95 -20.03
N ALA A 349 -16.46 12.16 -21.04
CA ALA A 349 -15.54 11.82 -22.12
C ALA A 349 -15.15 13.10 -22.89
N SER A 350 -13.84 13.36 -22.95
CA SER A 350 -13.21 14.44 -23.72
C SER A 350 -12.97 14.04 -25.17
#